data_AF-A0A4Y2CME6-F1
#
_entry.id   AF-A0A4Y2CME6-F1
#
_cell.length_a   1.000
_cell.length_b   1.000
_cell.length_c   1.000
_cell.angle_alpha   90.00
_cell.angle_beta   90.00
_cell.angle_gamma   90.00
#
_symmetry.space_group_name_H-M   'P 1'
#
loop_
_entity.id
_entity.type
_entity.pdbx_description
1 polymer ?
#
loop_
_entity_poly.entity_id
_entity_poly.type
_entity_poly.pdbx_seq_one_letter_code
_entity_poly.pdbx_strand_id
1 'polypeptide(L)'
;MAAKGTETRVATGDADTYIVRSILVRESNFSSQGKDVDLIVLLIALAPPESNIYFMKPGKGKGEAKLFFTGKLQKELSFAQIILLLYGFRGCDITPDIYRKSKAL
;
A
#
# COMPACT_ATOMS: atom_id res chain seq x y z
N MET A 1 -0.90 25.18 -1.18
CA MET A 1 -2.23 25.67 -1.64
C MET A 1 -3.05 24.47 -2.05
N ALA A 2 -4.13 24.15 -1.34
CA ALA A 2 -5.06 23.08 -1.74
C ALA A 2 -5.92 23.57 -2.90
N ALA A 3 -6.10 22.74 -3.92
CA ALA A 3 -6.98 23.06 -5.05
C ALA A 3 -8.44 23.05 -4.58
N LYS A 4 -9.26 23.98 -5.10
CA LYS A 4 -10.68 24.12 -4.76
C LYS A 4 -11.39 22.77 -4.99
N GLY A 5 -11.91 22.17 -3.92
CA GLY A 5 -12.62 20.88 -3.95
C GLY A 5 -11.83 19.66 -3.43
N THR A 6 -10.61 19.84 -2.90
CA THR A 6 -9.86 18.76 -2.25
C THR A 6 -9.92 18.87 -0.72
N GLU A 7 -10.41 17.83 -0.05
CA GLU A 7 -10.29 17.70 1.40
C GLU A 7 -8.89 17.20 1.77
N THR A 8 -8.17 17.96 2.57
CA THR A 8 -6.87 17.56 3.12
C THR A 8 -7.02 17.27 4.60
N ARG A 9 -6.57 16.10 5.04
CA ARG A 9 -6.47 15.73 6.46
C ARG A 9 -5.02 15.47 6.82
N VAL A 10 -4.63 15.91 8.01
CA VAL A 10 -3.28 15.72 8.55
C VAL A 10 -3.38 14.68 9.66
N ALA A 11 -2.56 13.62 9.58
CA ALA A 11 -2.45 12.65 10.65
C ALA A 11 -1.60 13.23 11.79
N THR A 12 -2.01 12.98 13.04
CA THR A 12 -1.22 13.38 14.23
C THR A 12 0.05 12.53 14.39
N GLY A 13 0.14 11.41 13.67
CA GLY A 13 1.30 10.52 13.64
C GLY A 13 1.60 10.08 12.21
N ASP A 14 1.86 8.80 12.02
CA ASP A 14 2.13 8.23 10.71
C ASP A 14 0.90 8.32 9.76
N ALA A 15 1.15 8.82 8.55
CA ALA A 15 0.12 9.04 7.54
C ALA A 15 -0.39 7.71 6.96
N ASP A 16 0.50 6.72 6.79
CA ASP A 16 0.15 5.43 6.20
C ASP A 16 -0.81 4.66 7.11
N THR A 17 -0.54 4.64 8.41
CA THR A 17 -1.42 4.08 9.43
C THR A 17 -2.78 4.75 9.44
N TYR A 18 -2.84 6.09 9.32
CA TYR A 18 -4.09 6.83 9.25
C TYR A 18 -4.89 6.47 7.99
N ILE A 19 -4.22 6.38 6.84
CA ILE A 19 -4.85 6.03 5.56
C ILE A 19 -5.40 4.60 5.65
N VAL A 20 -4.61 3.62 6.09
CA VAL A 20 -5.04 2.23 6.23
C VAL A 20 -6.24 2.11 7.15
N ARG A 21 -6.20 2.71 8.35
CA ARG A 21 -7.35 2.72 9.27
C ARG A 21 -8.59 3.37 8.64
N SER A 22 -8.40 4.48 7.93
CA SER A 22 -9.50 5.17 7.26
C SER A 22 -10.15 4.32 6.16
N ILE A 23 -9.35 3.49 5.46
CA ILE A 23 -9.84 2.55 4.45
C ILE A 23 -10.63 1.42 5.12
N LEU A 24 -10.09 0.83 6.19
CA LEU A 24 -10.72 -0.28 6.90
C LEU A 24 -12.08 0.10 7.51
N VAL A 25 -12.20 1.30 8.08
CA VAL A 25 -13.45 1.79 8.67
C VAL A 25 -14.53 2.04 7.62
N ARG A 26 -14.16 2.28 6.35
CA ARG A 26 -15.12 2.79 5.36
C ARG A 26 -15.93 1.69 4.65
N GLU A 27 -15.66 0.40 4.89
CA GLU A 27 -16.36 -0.83 4.39
C GLU A 27 -16.81 -0.87 2.91
N SER A 28 -16.45 0.13 2.11
CA SER A 28 -16.87 0.33 0.74
C SER A 28 -15.64 0.33 -0.15
N ASN A 29 -15.79 -0.15 -1.39
CA ASN A 29 -14.75 -0.31 -2.40
C ASN A 29 -13.91 0.97 -2.56
N PHE A 30 -12.85 1.09 -1.75
CA PHE A 30 -12.04 2.29 -1.69
C PHE A 30 -10.79 2.07 -2.54
N SER A 31 -10.60 2.97 -3.50
CA SER A 31 -9.38 3.04 -4.30
C SER A 31 -8.45 4.04 -3.63
N SER A 32 -7.37 3.53 -3.02
CA SER A 32 -6.31 4.39 -2.48
C SER A 32 -5.20 4.53 -3.52
N GLN A 33 -4.73 5.77 -3.74
CA GLN A 33 -3.61 6.06 -4.62
C GLN A 33 -2.40 6.47 -3.79
N GLY A 34 -1.31 5.71 -3.87
CA GLY A 34 -0.10 5.96 -3.08
C GLY A 34 1.14 5.51 -3.83
N LYS A 35 2.24 6.23 -3.67
CA LYS A 35 3.54 5.78 -4.20
C LYS A 35 4.20 4.75 -3.29
N ASP A 36 3.79 4.73 -2.04
CA ASP A 36 4.40 3.92 -1.00
C ASP A 36 4.02 2.45 -1.12
N VAL A 37 5.02 1.59 -1.03
CA VAL A 37 4.84 0.13 -1.00
C VAL A 37 4.42 -0.32 0.40
N ASP A 38 4.69 0.48 1.42
CA ASP A 38 4.40 0.14 2.80
C ASP A 38 2.89 0.13 3.02
N LEU A 39 2.17 1.00 2.30
CA LEU A 39 0.71 1.04 2.32
C LEU A 39 0.07 -0.27 1.84
N ILE A 40 0.62 -0.92 0.80
CA ILE A 40 0.05 -2.19 0.32
C ILE A 40 0.36 -3.33 1.29
N VAL A 41 1.54 -3.33 1.90
CA VAL A 41 1.91 -4.35 2.89
C VAL A 41 1.05 -4.23 4.15
N LEU A 42 0.84 -3.01 4.63
CA LEU A 42 -0.08 -2.73 5.74
C LEU A 42 -1.52 -3.14 5.41
N LEU A 43 -1.99 -2.90 4.19
CA LEU A 43 -3.30 -3.36 3.74
C LEU A 43 -3.41 -4.88 3.72
N ILE A 44 -2.40 -5.60 3.22
CA ILE A 44 -2.39 -7.08 3.25
C ILE A 44 -2.44 -7.60 4.70
N ALA A 45 -1.70 -6.94 5.61
CA ALA A 45 -1.62 -7.32 7.02
C ALA A 45 -2.92 -7.10 7.80
N LEU A 46 -3.58 -5.96 7.57
CA LEU A 46 -4.65 -5.46 8.44
C LEU A 46 -6.05 -5.60 7.84
N ALA A 47 -6.17 -5.79 6.52
CA ALA A 47 -7.47 -5.89 5.90
C ALA A 47 -8.16 -7.23 6.20
N PRO A 48 -9.49 -7.24 6.40
CA PRO A 48 -10.25 -8.48 6.49
C PRO A 48 -10.11 -9.31 5.21
N PRO A 49 -10.05 -10.66 5.29
CA PRO A 49 -9.89 -11.54 4.13
C PRO A 49 -10.96 -11.38 3.04
N GLU A 50 -12.15 -10.91 3.42
CA GLU A 50 -13.31 -10.72 2.56
C GLU A 50 -13.43 -9.29 2.01
N SER A 51 -12.47 -8.42 2.35
CA SER A 51 -12.50 -7.01 1.94
C SER A 51 -12.06 -6.84 0.48
N ASN A 52 -12.84 -6.07 -0.28
CA ASN A 52 -12.55 -5.74 -1.66
C ASN A 52 -11.83 -4.39 -1.75
N ILE A 53 -10.57 -4.34 -1.29
CA ILE A 53 -9.76 -3.11 -1.31
C ILE A 53 -8.88 -3.07 -2.55
N TYR A 54 -8.87 -1.92 -3.21
CA TYR A 54 -8.05 -1.66 -4.38
C TYR A 54 -6.98 -0.62 -4.06
N PHE A 55 -5.73 -0.93 -4.39
CA PHE A 55 -4.62 0.00 -4.27
C PHE A 55 -4.06 0.31 -5.66
N MET A 56 -4.11 1.57 -6.05
CA MET A 56 -3.54 2.03 -7.31
C MET A 56 -2.19 2.70 -7.05
N LYS A 57 -1.12 2.03 -7.45
CA LYS A 57 0.21 2.64 -7.47
C LYS A 57 0.38 3.43 -8.77
N PRO A 58 0.53 4.76 -8.73
CA PRO A 58 0.83 5.52 -9.93
C PRO A 58 2.20 5.10 -10.47
N GLY A 59 2.29 5.02 -11.80
CA GLY A 59 3.52 4.73 -12.49
C GLY A 59 4.58 5.81 -12.24
N LYS A 60 5.85 5.45 -12.39
CA LYS A 60 6.96 6.40 -12.29
C LYS A 60 7.34 6.89 -13.70
N GLY A 61 7.26 8.19 -13.96
CA GLY A 61 7.58 8.76 -15.27
C GLY A 61 6.59 8.30 -16.35
N LYS A 62 7.09 7.66 -17.42
CA LYS A 62 6.28 7.06 -18.49
C LYS A 62 5.74 5.66 -18.16
N GLY A 63 6.04 5.13 -16.97
CA GLY A 63 5.53 3.83 -16.55
C GLY A 63 4.02 3.84 -16.31
N GLU A 64 3.36 2.72 -16.57
CA GLU A 64 1.93 2.55 -16.35
C GLU A 64 1.59 2.50 -14.84
N ALA A 65 0.37 2.90 -14.49
CA ALA A 65 -0.17 2.69 -13.16
C ALA A 65 -0.43 1.20 -12.93
N LYS A 66 -0.11 0.73 -11.72
CA LYS A 66 -0.36 -0.66 -11.33
C LYS A 66 -1.49 -0.70 -10.32
N LEU A 67 -2.47 -1.59 -10.54
CA LEU A 67 -3.58 -1.79 -9.65
C LEU A 67 -3.40 -3.12 -8.92
N PHE A 68 -3.50 -3.07 -7.61
CA PHE A 68 -3.36 -4.22 -6.72
C PHE A 68 -4.69 -4.45 -6.00
N PHE A 69 -5.01 -5.73 -5.80
CA PHE A 69 -6.24 -6.14 -5.16
C PHE A 69 -5.93 -7.00 -3.94
N THR A 70 -6.32 -6.52 -2.76
CA THR A 70 -5.96 -7.17 -1.49
C THR A 70 -6.61 -8.54 -1.37
N GLY A 71 -7.86 -8.70 -1.79
CA GLY A 71 -8.57 -9.99 -1.70
C GLY A 71 -7.90 -11.12 -2.49
N LYS A 72 -7.25 -10.84 -3.62
CA LYS A 72 -6.48 -11.85 -4.36
C LYS A 72 -5.15 -12.16 -3.66
N LEU A 73 -4.48 -11.13 -3.13
CA LEU A 73 -3.21 -11.28 -2.42
C LEU A 73 -3.38 -12.04 -1.09
N GLN A 74 -4.52 -11.89 -0.42
CA GLN A 74 -4.85 -12.59 0.82
C GLN A 74 -5.31 -14.03 0.60
N LYS A 75 -6.01 -14.32 -0.51
CA LYS A 75 -6.37 -15.70 -0.90
C LYS A 75 -5.14 -16.57 -1.17
N GLU A 76 -4.07 -15.96 -1.68
CA GLU A 76 -2.74 -16.56 -1.73
C GLU A 76 -2.07 -16.44 -0.35
N LEU A 77 -2.65 -17.09 0.65
CA LEU A 77 -2.31 -16.95 2.07
C LEU A 77 -0.81 -17.16 2.36
N SER A 78 -0.16 -18.06 1.62
CA SER A 78 1.29 -18.29 1.66
C SER A 78 2.08 -17.07 1.18
N PHE A 79 1.61 -16.38 0.15
CA PHE A 79 2.26 -15.21 -0.41
C PHE A 79 2.15 -14.00 0.53
N ALA A 80 0.97 -13.77 1.13
CA ALA A 80 0.78 -12.72 2.13
C ALA A 80 1.69 -12.93 3.34
N GLN A 81 1.77 -14.15 3.88
CA GLN A 81 2.64 -14.47 5.02
C GLN A 81 4.13 -14.26 4.69
N ILE A 82 4.58 -14.64 3.50
CA ILE A 82 5.97 -14.44 3.06
C ILE A 82 6.29 -12.95 2.95
N ILE A 83 5.38 -12.14 2.38
CA ILE A 83 5.57 -10.69 2.27
C ILE A 83 5.70 -10.06 3.66
N LEU A 84 4.82 -10.43 4.59
CA LEU A 84 4.85 -9.89 5.96
C LEU A 84 6.09 -10.33 6.73
N LEU A 85 6.52 -11.57 6.55
CA LEU A 85 7.76 -12.09 7.13
C LEU A 85 8.96 -11.28 6.63
N LEU A 86 9.06 -11.08 5.30
CA LEU A 86 10.12 -10.28 4.70
C LEU A 86 10.11 -8.83 5.19
N TYR A 87 8.92 -8.24 5.35
CA TYR A 87 8.75 -6.89 5.90
C TYR A 87 9.26 -6.80 7.33
N GLY A 88 8.88 -7.74 8.20
CA GLY A 88 9.35 -7.78 9.58
C GLY A 88 10.87 -7.89 9.71
N PHE A 89 11.53 -8.61 8.79
CA PHE A 89 12.99 -8.71 8.77
C PHE A 89 13.70 -7.51 8.15
N ARG A 90 13.13 -6.88 7.11
CA ARG A 90 13.74 -5.76 6.36
C ARG A 90 13.42 -4.39 6.96
N GLY A 91 12.33 -4.27 7.73
CA GLY A 91 11.77 -3.00 8.18
C GLY A 91 10.90 -2.32 7.12
N CYS A 92 10.47 -1.10 7.44
CA CYS A 92 9.57 -0.27 6.62
C CYS A 92 10.08 -0.13 5.18
N ASP A 93 11.39 0.05 4.97
CA ASP A 93 11.95 0.17 3.63
C ASP A 93 12.02 -1.17 2.87
N ILE A 94 10.89 -1.69 2.42
CA ILE A 94 10.88 -2.67 1.32
C ILE A 94 11.12 -1.91 0.02
N THR A 95 12.35 -1.44 -0.17
CA THR A 95 12.82 -1.27 -1.55
C THR A 95 12.80 -2.67 -2.15
N PRO A 96 12.05 -2.96 -3.24
CA PRO A 96 12.15 -4.23 -3.93
C PRO A 96 13.50 -4.27 -4.65
N ASP A 97 14.57 -4.43 -3.88
CA ASP A 97 15.96 -4.52 -4.34
C ASP A 97 16.29 -5.92 -4.87
N ILE A 98 15.26 -6.78 -5.00
CA ILE A 98 15.35 -8.08 -5.66
C ILE A 98 15.66 -7.90 -7.17
N TYR A 99 15.51 -6.69 -7.72
CA TYR A 99 16.14 -6.31 -8.97
C TYR A 99 17.44 -5.55 -8.70
N ARG A 100 18.51 -6.31 -8.49
CA ARG A 100 19.91 -5.88 -8.35
C ARG A 100 20.28 -4.83 -9.40
N LYS A 101 20.02 -3.56 -9.11
CA LYS A 101 20.63 -2.41 -9.78
C LYS A 101 20.95 -1.41 -8.70
N SER A 102 22.09 -1.64 -8.06
CA SER A 102 22.77 -0.70 -7.19
C SER A 102 22.63 0.71 -7.78
N LYS A 103 22.09 1.65 -7.01
CA LYS A 103 22.29 3.06 -7.32
C LYS A 103 23.80 3.29 -7.33
N ALA A 104 24.34 3.67 -8.48
CA ALA A 104 25.65 4.28 -8.53
C ALA A 104 25.56 5.61 -7.77
N LEU A 105 26.44 5.77 -6.77
CA LEU A 105 26.75 7.03 -6.11
C LEU A 105 27.26 8.04 -7.13
#